data_AF-A0A016TEY2-F1
#
_entry.id   AF-A0A016TEY2-F1
#
_cell.length_a   1.000
_cell.length_b   1.000
_cell.length_c   1.000
_cell.angle_alpha   90.00
_cell.angle_beta   90.00
_cell.angle_gamma   90.00
#
_symmetry.space_group_name_H-M   'P 1'
#
loop_
_entity.id
_entity.type
_entity.pdbx_description
1 polymer ?
#
loop_
_entity_poly.entity_id
_entity_poly.type
_entity_poly.pdbx_seq_one_letter_code
_entity_poly.pdbx_strand_id
1 'polypeptide(L)'
;MVRLIGKTERNLHAHYPSRMDARIWIKWSALINPVTRDAPRIRLHPIIVEALNAHVPCTVTCGGHPMNQMSSDTVFGFVKYPPFRLNQPRFPQETFLGRYLHYLDVVDPSTLFVSDKRLRECVQLLDDYKLGKATAPDKELWRAQKIKQAILHPDTGEKVLAPFRMSGFVPFGWITVTGMLLPNPSWPTLLFWQWMNQSHNACVNYANRNATQPQPLSTYVGAYAAAVSAACSISAGLTYFIKKSTSLPPTTQLIVQ
;
A
#
# COMPACT_ATOMS: atom_id res chain seq x y z
N MET A 1 6.52 -3.26 63.09
CA MET A 1 5.15 -2.79 62.79
C MET A 1 5.11 -1.31 63.13
N VAL A 2 5.04 -0.40 62.15
CA VAL A 2 4.65 1.04 62.25
C VAL A 2 5.17 1.83 61.04
N ARG A 3 4.22 2.55 60.41
CA ARG A 3 4.29 3.76 59.55
C ARG A 3 4.94 3.70 58.16
N LEU A 4 4.07 3.63 57.16
CA LEU A 4 4.21 4.28 55.86
C LEU A 4 3.60 5.69 55.92
N ILE A 5 4.41 6.70 55.60
CA ILE A 5 4.04 8.06 55.15
C ILE A 5 5.04 8.28 54.00
N GLY A 6 4.68 8.42 52.73
CA GLY A 6 3.73 9.35 52.13
C GLY A 6 4.53 10.34 51.28
N LYS A 7 4.66 10.11 49.97
CA LYS A 7 5.08 11.15 49.02
C LYS A 7 4.41 10.94 47.65
N THR A 8 3.33 11.68 47.52
CA THR A 8 2.64 12.21 46.34
C THR A 8 3.40 12.13 45.01
N GLU A 9 2.88 11.34 44.06
CA GLU A 9 3.11 11.57 42.63
C GLU A 9 1.78 11.86 41.94
N ARG A 10 1.74 13.01 41.29
CA ARG A 10 0.63 13.48 40.45
C ARG A 10 0.64 12.67 39.16
N ASN A 11 -0.41 11.89 38.94
CA ASN A 11 -0.69 11.25 37.66
C ASN A 11 -0.97 12.32 36.58
N LEU A 12 0.04 12.66 35.77
CA LEU A 12 -0.19 13.19 34.43
C LEU A 12 -0.53 11.99 33.52
N HIS A 13 -1.83 11.77 33.28
CA HIS A 13 -2.27 10.95 32.17
C HIS A 13 -1.94 11.68 30.87
N ALA A 14 -0.81 11.34 30.25
CA ALA A 14 -0.51 11.70 28.88
C ALA A 14 -1.53 11.00 27.96
N HIS A 15 -2.27 11.82 27.21
CA HIS A 15 -3.28 11.41 26.26
C HIS A 15 -2.59 10.71 25.08
N TYR A 16 -2.70 9.38 24.98
CA TYR A 16 -2.36 8.63 23.77
C TYR A 16 -3.51 8.73 22.76
N PRO A 17 -3.28 9.03 21.47
CA PRO A 17 -4.31 8.92 20.46
C PRO A 17 -4.69 7.44 20.27
N SER A 18 -6.00 7.21 20.24
CA SER A 18 -6.64 5.90 20.25
C SER A 18 -6.31 5.04 19.03
N ARG A 19 -6.14 3.74 19.30
CA ARG A 19 -6.19 2.62 18.36
C ARG A 19 -7.18 2.88 17.22
N MET A 20 -6.73 2.80 15.97
CA MET A 20 -7.63 2.44 14.87
C MET A 20 -8.28 1.10 15.23
N ASP A 21 -9.61 1.08 15.16
CA ASP A 21 -10.45 -0.04 15.58
C ASP A 21 -10.08 -1.32 14.81
N ALA A 22 -9.68 -2.37 15.51
CA ALA A 22 -9.34 -3.67 14.93
C ALA A 22 -10.48 -4.27 14.07
N ARG A 23 -11.71 -3.77 14.26
CA ARG A 23 -12.88 -4.12 13.42
C ARG A 23 -12.82 -3.50 12.02
N ILE A 24 -12.26 -2.29 11.88
CA ILE A 24 -12.01 -1.66 10.58
C ILE A 24 -10.92 -2.46 9.85
N TRP A 25 -9.88 -2.85 10.59
CA TRP A 25 -8.74 -3.64 10.10
C TRP A 25 -9.13 -5.03 9.59
N ILE A 26 -9.99 -5.75 10.32
CA ILE A 26 -10.53 -7.05 9.87
C ILE A 26 -11.37 -6.88 8.59
N LYS A 27 -12.18 -5.82 8.50
CA LYS A 27 -12.94 -5.50 7.27
C LYS A 27 -12.04 -5.22 6.06
N TRP A 28 -10.91 -4.53 6.26
CA TRP A 28 -9.88 -4.35 5.23
C TRP A 28 -9.27 -5.68 4.78
N SER A 29 -8.87 -6.55 5.71
CA SER A 29 -8.25 -7.84 5.37
C SER A 29 -9.19 -8.83 4.68
N ALA A 30 -10.49 -8.79 4.97
CA ALA A 30 -11.50 -9.69 4.40
C ALA A 30 -11.93 -9.32 2.96
N LEU A 31 -11.75 -8.06 2.54
CA LEU A 31 -12.05 -7.59 1.18
C LEU A 31 -10.92 -7.87 0.17
N ILE A 32 -9.76 -8.34 0.65
CA ILE A 32 -8.47 -8.35 -0.04
C ILE A 32 -8.03 -9.75 -0.51
N ASN A 33 -8.76 -10.81 -0.17
CA ASN A 33 -8.43 -12.16 -0.61
C ASN A 33 -9.66 -12.88 -1.15
N PRO A 34 -9.67 -13.19 -2.45
CA PRO A 34 -9.45 -14.59 -2.78
C PRO A 34 -8.54 -14.78 -4.01
N VAL A 35 -7.52 -15.64 -3.82
CA VAL A 35 -6.84 -16.40 -4.88
C VAL A 35 -5.95 -15.58 -5.83
N THR A 36 -4.65 -15.59 -5.55
CA THR A 36 -3.59 -15.72 -6.57
C THR A 36 -2.28 -16.12 -5.86
N ARG A 37 -2.10 -17.43 -5.70
CA ARG A 37 -0.76 -18.00 -5.46
C ARG A 37 -0.03 -17.98 -6.81
N ASP A 38 1.28 -17.74 -6.79
CA ASP A 38 2.21 -17.95 -7.92
C ASP A 38 2.61 -16.74 -8.78
N ALA A 39 2.98 -15.61 -8.14
CA ALA A 39 3.98 -14.70 -8.73
C ALA A 39 4.67 -13.80 -7.66
N PRO A 40 5.98 -13.50 -7.80
CA PRO A 40 6.67 -12.57 -6.89
C PRO A 40 6.12 -11.14 -6.93
N ARG A 41 5.43 -10.72 -8.02
CA ARG A 41 4.73 -9.42 -8.06
C ARG A 41 3.38 -9.39 -7.35
N ILE A 42 2.68 -10.52 -7.26
CA ILE A 42 1.40 -10.59 -6.54
C ILE A 42 1.65 -10.59 -5.03
N ARG A 43 2.86 -10.94 -4.58
CA ARG A 43 3.32 -10.64 -3.21
C ARG A 43 3.34 -9.14 -2.90
N LEU A 44 3.33 -8.21 -3.88
CA LEU A 44 3.20 -6.77 -3.58
C LEU A 44 1.86 -6.45 -2.90
N HIS A 45 0.77 -7.16 -3.19
CA HIS A 45 -0.54 -6.86 -2.59
C HIS A 45 -0.60 -7.27 -1.10
N PRO A 46 -0.19 -8.49 -0.70
CA PRO A 46 0.09 -8.82 0.69
C PRO A 46 1.11 -7.89 1.32
N ILE A 47 2.22 -7.54 0.64
CA ILE A 47 3.27 -6.71 1.26
C ILE A 47 2.82 -5.25 1.43
N ILE A 48 2.00 -4.69 0.55
CA ILE A 48 1.40 -3.36 0.73
C ILE A 48 0.37 -3.40 1.87
N VAL A 49 -0.43 -4.46 1.95
CA VAL A 49 -1.39 -4.67 3.04
C VAL A 49 -0.66 -4.93 4.36
N GLU A 50 0.46 -5.64 4.35
CA GLU A 50 1.29 -6.00 5.51
C GLU A 50 2.17 -4.81 5.94
N ALA A 51 2.63 -3.98 5.00
CA ALA A 51 3.32 -2.70 5.24
C ALA A 51 2.36 -1.62 5.77
N LEU A 52 1.11 -1.60 5.30
CA LEU A 52 0.06 -0.75 5.86
C LEU A 52 -0.49 -1.32 7.19
N ASN A 53 -0.48 -2.65 7.37
CA ASN A 53 -0.83 -3.35 8.62
C ASN A 53 0.25 -3.30 9.69
N ALA A 54 1.48 -2.92 9.38
CA ALA A 54 2.58 -2.85 10.33
C ALA A 54 2.43 -1.62 11.25
N HIS A 55 1.38 -1.59 12.07
CA HIS A 55 1.47 -1.05 13.42
C HIS A 55 1.88 -2.21 14.34
N VAL A 56 3.16 -2.57 14.29
CA VAL A 56 3.78 -3.36 15.35
C VAL A 56 4.70 -2.41 16.11
N PRO A 57 4.56 -2.29 17.45
CA PRO A 57 5.50 -1.55 18.26
C PRO A 57 6.84 -2.28 18.19
N CYS A 58 7.78 -1.78 17.40
CA CYS A 58 9.14 -2.28 17.44
C CYS A 58 9.76 -1.90 18.78
N THR A 59 9.85 -2.87 19.69
CA THR A 59 10.86 -2.88 20.74
C THR A 59 12.22 -2.90 20.05
N VAL A 60 12.85 -1.73 19.98
CA VAL A 60 14.25 -1.61 19.58
C VAL A 60 15.08 -2.19 20.71
N THR A 61 15.56 -3.42 20.55
CA THR A 61 16.70 -3.89 21.35
C THR A 61 17.93 -3.16 20.83
N CYS A 62 18.20 -1.97 21.38
CA CYS A 62 19.47 -1.28 21.19
C CYS A 62 20.58 -2.12 21.85
N GLY A 63 21.31 -2.90 21.04
CA GLY A 63 22.66 -3.30 21.39
C GLY A 63 23.52 -2.03 21.50
N GLY A 64 24.13 -1.82 22.67
CA GLY A 64 24.84 -0.60 23.01
C GLY A 64 25.97 -0.27 22.04
N HIS A 65 25.76 0.77 21.24
CA HIS A 65 26.82 1.56 20.64
C HIS A 65 26.55 3.03 20.96
N PRO A 66 27.59 3.80 21.34
CA PRO A 66 27.42 5.16 21.84
C PRO A 66 26.76 6.05 20.78
N MET A 67 25.69 6.74 21.20
CA MET A 67 24.98 7.76 20.43
C MET A 67 25.92 8.91 20.08
N ASN A 68 26.55 8.84 18.91
CA ASN A 68 27.11 10.00 18.23
C ASN A 68 26.14 10.40 17.11
N GLN A 69 25.58 11.60 17.25
CA GLN A 69 25.02 12.48 16.21
C GLN A 69 24.34 11.77 15.02
N MET A 70 23.01 11.69 15.07
CA MET A 70 22.18 11.27 13.93
C MET A 70 22.33 12.29 12.79
N SER A 71 23.25 12.01 11.86
CA SER A 71 23.50 12.85 10.69
C SER A 71 22.28 12.84 9.75
N SER A 72 22.01 13.99 9.12
CA SER A 72 20.90 14.23 8.18
C SER A 72 20.87 13.30 6.94
N ASP A 73 21.85 12.42 6.81
CA ASP A 73 22.07 11.53 5.67
C ASP A 73 21.49 10.13 5.87
N THR A 74 20.91 9.85 7.05
CA THR A 74 20.32 8.55 7.36
C THR A 74 18.81 8.64 7.60
N VAL A 75 18.09 7.59 7.20
CA VAL A 75 16.65 7.40 7.42
C VAL A 75 16.47 6.05 8.08
N PHE A 76 16.06 6.04 9.35
CA PHE A 76 15.95 4.85 10.19
C PHE A 76 17.20 3.95 10.17
N GLY A 77 18.39 4.55 10.22
CA GLY A 77 19.66 3.82 10.20
C GLY A 77 20.14 3.38 8.81
N PHE A 78 19.39 3.66 7.74
CA PHE A 78 19.83 3.44 6.37
C PHE A 78 20.34 4.73 5.72
N VAL A 79 21.37 4.64 4.89
CA VAL A 79 21.83 5.78 4.08
C VAL A 79 20.71 6.20 3.11
N LYS A 80 20.39 7.49 3.07
CA LYS A 80 19.28 8.05 2.28
C LYS A 80 19.50 7.88 0.78
N TYR A 81 20.72 8.06 0.32
CA TYR A 81 21.13 7.85 -1.08
C TYR A 81 22.46 7.08 -1.10
N PRO A 82 22.41 5.73 -1.10
CA PRO A 82 23.62 4.92 -1.26
C PRO A 82 24.17 5.05 -2.70
N PRO A 83 25.38 4.54 -2.98
CA PRO A 83 25.91 4.47 -4.34
C PRO A 83 24.90 3.87 -5.31
N PHE A 84 24.66 4.55 -6.42
CA PHE A 84 23.61 4.19 -7.36
C PHE A 84 23.84 2.83 -7.99
N ARG A 85 22.76 2.05 -8.13
CA ARG A 85 22.76 0.77 -8.84
C ARG A 85 21.55 0.70 -9.76
N LEU A 86 21.83 0.58 -11.05
CA LEU A 86 20.80 0.51 -12.08
C LEU A 86 19.96 -0.77 -11.93
N ASN A 87 18.64 -0.62 -12.00
CA ASN A 87 17.63 -1.68 -11.87
C ASN A 87 17.66 -2.44 -10.53
N GLN A 88 18.30 -1.89 -9.49
CA GLN A 88 18.28 -2.46 -8.14
C GLN A 88 17.48 -1.58 -7.17
N PRO A 89 16.90 -2.16 -6.11
CA PRO A 89 16.23 -1.38 -5.08
C PRO A 89 17.22 -0.50 -4.32
N ARG A 90 16.76 0.71 -3.93
CA ARG A 90 17.56 1.68 -3.15
C ARG A 90 17.90 1.18 -1.75
N PHE A 91 16.97 0.46 -1.12
CA PHE A 91 17.10 -0.02 0.25
C PHE A 91 17.31 -1.54 0.30
N PRO A 92 18.02 -2.06 1.32
CA PRO A 92 18.28 -3.50 1.46
C PRO A 92 16.99 -4.32 1.58
N GLN A 93 16.83 -5.33 0.74
CA GLN A 93 15.61 -6.18 0.73
C GLN A 93 15.63 -7.31 1.76
N GLU A 94 16.78 -7.57 2.39
CA GLU A 94 16.91 -8.60 3.44
C GLU A 94 16.18 -8.20 4.73
N THR A 95 16.08 -6.90 4.99
CA THR A 95 15.44 -6.38 6.21
C THR A 95 14.00 -5.98 5.96
N PHE A 96 13.15 -6.13 6.98
CA PHE A 96 11.77 -5.66 6.91
C PHE A 96 11.70 -4.16 6.61
N LEU A 97 12.47 -3.34 7.33
CA LEU A 97 12.41 -1.89 7.20
C LEU A 97 12.94 -1.41 5.85
N GLY A 98 13.96 -2.06 5.29
CA GLY A 98 14.42 -1.75 3.94
C GLY A 98 13.40 -2.11 2.85
N ARG A 99 12.68 -3.23 3.00
CA ARG A 99 11.52 -3.53 2.14
C ARG A 99 10.45 -2.46 2.29
N TYR A 100 10.07 -2.12 3.52
CA TYR A 100 9.06 -1.09 3.79
C TYR A 100 9.39 0.25 3.11
N LEU A 101 10.62 0.75 3.29
CA LEU A 101 11.09 1.99 2.65
C LEU A 101 11.11 1.89 1.13
N HIS A 102 11.46 0.73 0.57
CA HIS A 102 11.37 0.49 -0.87
C HIS A 102 9.92 0.57 -1.36
N TYR A 103 8.96 -0.01 -0.62
CA TYR A 103 7.55 0.08 -0.97
C TYR A 103 7.03 1.51 -0.92
N LEU A 104 7.44 2.32 0.06
CA LEU A 104 7.08 3.74 0.11
C LEU A 104 7.55 4.50 -1.14
N ASP A 105 8.70 4.13 -1.72
CA ASP A 105 9.13 4.70 -2.99
C ASP A 105 8.25 4.25 -4.16
N VAL A 106 7.83 2.98 -4.17
CA VAL A 106 6.99 2.41 -5.23
C VAL A 106 5.58 3.01 -5.24
N VAL A 107 5.00 3.25 -4.06
CA VAL A 107 3.63 3.79 -3.91
C VAL A 107 3.58 5.31 -3.79
N ASP A 108 4.68 6.01 -4.03
CA ASP A 108 4.76 7.47 -3.85
C ASP A 108 3.80 8.21 -4.80
N PRO A 109 2.74 8.86 -4.29
CA PRO A 109 1.73 9.52 -5.11
C PRO A 109 2.27 10.76 -5.82
N SER A 110 3.40 11.34 -5.41
CA SER A 110 4.02 12.48 -6.10
C SER A 110 4.40 12.15 -7.55
N THR A 111 4.63 10.86 -7.83
CA THR A 111 4.93 10.37 -9.18
C THR A 111 3.74 10.48 -10.16
N LEU A 112 2.51 10.62 -9.65
CA LEU A 112 1.32 10.83 -10.46
C LEU A 112 1.33 12.18 -11.18
N PHE A 113 2.00 13.18 -10.60
CA PHE A 113 2.06 14.55 -11.10
C PHE A 113 3.28 14.82 -11.99
N VAL A 114 4.07 13.78 -12.29
CA VAL A 114 5.24 13.91 -13.16
C VAL A 114 4.79 14.08 -14.61
N SER A 115 5.31 15.12 -15.27
CA SER A 115 5.03 15.38 -16.68
C SER A 115 5.76 14.40 -17.61
N ASP A 116 5.23 14.22 -18.82
CA ASP A 116 5.86 13.37 -19.84
C ASP A 116 7.24 13.88 -20.26
N LYS A 117 7.45 15.19 -20.24
CA LYS A 117 8.78 15.78 -20.48
C LYS A 117 9.76 15.31 -19.41
N ARG A 118 9.39 15.41 -18.12
CA ARG A 118 10.27 15.02 -17.03
C ARG A 118 10.54 13.51 -17.02
N LEU A 119 9.55 12.70 -17.38
CA LEU A 119 9.74 11.26 -17.55
C LEU A 119 10.80 10.96 -18.63
N ARG A 120 10.71 11.60 -19.80
CA ARG A 120 11.70 11.42 -20.88
C ARG A 120 13.11 11.83 -20.45
N GLU A 121 13.25 12.96 -19.77
CA GLU A 121 14.55 13.40 -19.21
C GLU A 121 15.13 12.36 -18.24
N CYS A 122 14.30 11.77 -17.37
CA CYS A 122 14.74 10.74 -16.42
C CYS A 122 15.17 9.44 -17.12
N VAL A 123 14.44 9.04 -18.17
CA VAL A 123 14.79 7.86 -18.98
C VAL A 123 16.12 8.10 -19.69
N GLN A 124 16.25 9.24 -20.36
CA GLN A 124 17.47 9.61 -21.08
C GLN A 124 18.68 9.68 -20.14
N LEU A 125 18.54 10.28 -18.96
CA LEU A 125 19.61 10.34 -17.97
C LEU A 125 20.12 8.94 -17.56
N LEU A 126 19.21 8.00 -17.35
CA LEU A 126 19.57 6.62 -16.98
C LEU A 126 20.21 5.86 -18.14
N ASP A 127 19.76 6.09 -19.37
CA ASP A 127 20.31 5.47 -20.57
C ASP A 127 21.72 6.03 -20.87
N ASP A 128 21.92 7.34 -20.72
CA ASP A 128 23.24 7.98 -20.86
C ASP A 128 24.21 7.54 -19.76
N TYR A 129 23.73 7.40 -18.52
CA TYR A 129 24.52 6.83 -17.42
C TYR A 129 24.94 5.38 -17.71
N LYS A 130 24.02 4.55 -18.23
CA LYS A 130 24.30 3.16 -18.61
C LYS A 130 25.37 3.08 -19.72
N LEU A 131 25.41 4.06 -20.63
CA LEU A 131 26.40 4.16 -21.70
C LEU A 131 27.71 4.84 -21.27
N GLY A 132 27.83 5.27 -20.01
CA GLY A 132 29.00 6.01 -19.51
C GLY A 132 29.12 7.43 -20.07
N LYS A 133 28.07 7.97 -20.70
CA LYS A 133 28.06 9.30 -21.33
C LYS A 133 27.76 10.43 -20.34
N ALA A 134 27.06 10.13 -19.24
CA ALA A 134 26.68 11.10 -18.24
C ALA A 134 27.14 10.65 -16.84
N THR A 135 27.69 11.61 -16.08
CA THR A 135 27.90 11.46 -14.64
C THR A 135 26.91 12.37 -13.93
N ALA A 136 26.12 11.81 -13.02
CA ALA A 136 25.16 12.55 -12.21
C ALA A 136 25.27 12.09 -10.75
N PRO A 137 24.89 12.94 -9.77
CA PRO A 137 24.88 12.56 -8.37
C PRO A 137 23.95 11.36 -8.12
N ASP A 138 24.31 10.45 -7.22
CA ASP A 138 23.51 9.26 -6.89
C ASP A 138 22.05 9.60 -6.56
N LYS A 139 21.83 10.71 -5.86
CA LYS A 139 20.51 11.23 -5.53
C LYS A 139 19.64 11.46 -6.77
N GLU A 140 20.23 11.99 -7.83
CA GLU A 140 19.51 12.28 -9.07
C GLU A 140 19.22 11.00 -9.84
N LEU A 141 20.18 10.08 -9.90
CA LEU A 141 20.01 8.76 -10.53
C LEU A 141 18.93 7.92 -9.82
N TRP A 142 18.93 7.89 -8.48
CA TRP A 142 17.87 7.23 -7.70
C TRP A 142 16.50 7.85 -7.95
N ARG A 143 16.42 9.18 -8.06
CA ARG A 143 15.16 9.88 -8.37
C ARG A 143 14.67 9.57 -9.78
N ALA A 144 15.57 9.57 -10.76
CA ALA A 144 15.25 9.22 -12.15
C ALA A 144 14.76 7.77 -12.24
N GLN A 145 15.42 6.84 -11.55
CA GLN A 145 15.02 5.43 -11.50
C GLN A 145 13.64 5.26 -10.86
N LYS A 146 13.38 5.94 -9.73
CA LYS A 146 12.06 5.95 -9.09
C LYS A 146 10.96 6.43 -10.05
N ILE A 147 11.19 7.52 -10.77
CA ILE A 147 10.22 8.06 -11.75
C ILE A 147 9.99 7.07 -12.90
N LYS A 148 11.07 6.52 -13.47
CA LYS A 148 11.00 5.52 -14.56
C LYS A 148 10.20 4.29 -14.10
N GLN A 149 10.52 3.72 -12.94
CA GLN A 149 9.89 2.53 -12.39
C GLN A 149 8.44 2.75 -11.95
N ALA A 150 8.08 3.96 -11.50
CA ALA A 150 6.72 4.27 -11.08
C ALA A 150 5.74 4.47 -12.25
N ILE A 151 6.25 4.85 -13.43
CA ILE A 151 5.40 5.25 -14.57
C ILE A 151 5.46 4.25 -15.73
N LEU A 152 6.63 3.66 -15.99
CA LEU A 152 6.80 2.69 -17.06
C LEU A 152 6.75 1.27 -16.51
N HIS A 153 6.08 0.39 -17.25
CA HIS A 153 6.09 -1.02 -16.97
C HIS A 153 7.51 -1.57 -17.20
N PRO A 154 8.15 -2.25 -16.23
CA PRO A 154 9.58 -2.57 -16.33
C PRO A 154 9.89 -3.64 -17.39
N ASP A 155 8.91 -4.47 -17.76
CA ASP A 155 9.11 -5.53 -18.76
C ASP A 155 8.77 -5.08 -20.18
N THR A 156 7.78 -4.19 -20.36
CA THR A 156 7.30 -3.76 -21.69
C THR A 156 7.80 -2.36 -22.06
N GLY A 157 8.24 -1.57 -21.08
CA GLY A 157 8.60 -0.16 -21.26
C GLY A 157 7.41 0.77 -21.49
N GLU A 158 6.19 0.24 -21.53
CA GLU A 158 4.98 1.01 -21.82
C GLU A 158 4.54 1.84 -20.61
N LYS A 159 3.96 3.00 -20.89
CA LYS A 159 3.43 3.89 -19.84
C LYS A 159 2.17 3.29 -19.23
N VAL A 160 2.19 3.07 -17.92
CA VAL A 160 1.02 2.64 -17.16
C VAL A 160 0.11 3.84 -16.90
N LEU A 161 -1.21 3.65 -17.03
CA LEU A 161 -2.19 4.69 -16.73
C LEU A 161 -2.18 5.05 -15.24
N ALA A 162 -2.28 6.34 -14.92
CA ALA A 162 -2.15 6.85 -13.56
C ALA A 162 -3.01 6.12 -12.51
N PRO A 163 -4.32 5.82 -12.75
CA PRO A 163 -5.16 5.10 -11.79
C PRO A 163 -4.70 3.67 -11.49
N PHE A 164 -3.93 3.07 -12.39
CA PHE A 164 -3.50 1.67 -12.31
C PHE A 164 -2.00 1.53 -11.99
N ARG A 165 -1.30 2.65 -11.77
CA ARG A 165 0.07 2.62 -11.21
C ARG A 165 0.01 2.23 -9.74
N MET A 166 1.08 1.64 -9.23
CA MET A 166 1.21 1.39 -7.79
C MET A 166 1.11 2.69 -6.97
N SER A 167 1.59 3.83 -7.50
CA SER A 167 1.40 5.15 -6.89
C SER A 167 -0.03 5.69 -6.95
N GLY A 168 -0.86 5.18 -7.86
CA GLY A 168 -2.28 5.50 -7.99
C GLY A 168 -3.18 4.60 -7.14
N PHE A 169 -2.67 3.49 -6.61
CA PHE A 169 -3.48 2.52 -5.87
C PHE A 169 -4.27 3.16 -4.71
N VAL A 170 -3.58 3.89 -3.84
CA VAL A 170 -4.22 4.57 -2.69
C VAL A 170 -5.02 5.80 -3.15
N PRO A 171 -4.48 6.74 -3.95
CA PRO A 171 -5.21 7.96 -4.32
C PRO A 171 -6.43 7.77 -5.22
N PHE A 172 -6.55 6.64 -5.93
CA PHE A 172 -7.76 6.34 -6.71
C PHE A 172 -8.65 5.33 -5.99
N GLY A 173 -8.07 4.35 -5.28
CA GLY A 173 -8.83 3.39 -4.48
C GLY A 173 -9.59 4.02 -3.31
N TRP A 174 -9.09 5.13 -2.73
CA TRP A 174 -9.80 5.82 -1.64
C TRP A 174 -11.20 6.32 -2.06
N ILE A 175 -11.40 6.65 -3.34
CA ILE A 175 -12.70 7.10 -3.87
C ILE A 175 -13.71 5.97 -3.72
N THR A 176 -13.32 4.76 -4.13
CA THR A 176 -14.15 3.56 -4.03
C THR A 176 -14.43 3.19 -2.58
N VAL A 177 -13.41 3.21 -1.72
CA VAL A 177 -13.57 2.93 -0.28
C VAL A 177 -14.51 3.94 0.37
N THR A 178 -14.39 5.23 0.04
CA THR A 178 -15.30 6.27 0.56
C THR A 178 -16.73 6.01 0.11
N GLY A 179 -16.92 5.58 -1.15
CA GLY A 179 -18.22 5.15 -1.66
C GLY A 179 -18.81 3.96 -0.88
N MET A 180 -17.98 2.98 -0.51
CA MET A 180 -18.38 1.83 0.32
C MET A 180 -18.72 2.20 1.76
N LEU A 181 -18.23 3.34 2.26
CA LEU A 181 -18.45 3.83 3.62
C LEU A 181 -19.61 4.85 3.72
N LEU A 182 -20.31 5.12 2.61
CA LEU A 182 -21.49 5.98 2.63
C LEU A 182 -22.58 5.37 3.54
N PRO A 183 -23.20 6.16 4.42
CA PRO A 183 -24.23 5.64 5.31
C PRO A 183 -25.51 5.30 4.55
N ASN A 184 -26.20 4.24 4.98
CA ASN A 184 -27.47 3.79 4.42
C ASN A 184 -27.45 3.61 2.88
N PRO A 185 -26.48 2.89 2.32
CA PRO A 185 -26.41 2.71 0.88
C PRO A 185 -27.61 1.90 0.39
N SER A 186 -28.15 2.27 -0.77
CA SER A 186 -29.13 1.42 -1.45
C SER A 186 -28.48 0.11 -1.89
N TRP A 187 -29.28 -0.94 -2.09
CA TRP A 187 -28.79 -2.23 -2.59
C TRP A 187 -27.97 -2.10 -3.89
N PRO A 188 -28.44 -1.35 -4.92
CA PRO A 188 -27.62 -1.07 -6.11
C PRO A 188 -26.33 -0.31 -5.81
N THR A 189 -26.37 0.68 -4.91
CA THR A 189 -25.18 1.47 -4.53
C THR A 189 -24.10 0.58 -3.91
N LEU A 190 -24.48 -0.32 -3.01
CA LEU A 190 -23.59 -1.26 -2.36
C LEU A 190 -22.95 -2.23 -3.36
N LEU A 191 -23.74 -2.80 -4.29
CA LEU A 191 -23.22 -3.69 -5.33
C LEU A 191 -22.29 -2.95 -6.31
N PHE A 192 -22.65 -1.71 -6.67
CA PHE A 192 -21.84 -0.87 -7.54
C PHE A 192 -20.45 -0.63 -6.96
N TRP A 193 -20.36 -0.26 -5.69
CA TRP A 193 -19.06 -0.01 -5.05
C TRP A 193 -18.22 -1.28 -4.87
N GLN A 194 -18.85 -2.42 -4.60
CA GLN A 194 -18.14 -3.72 -4.57
C GLN A 194 -17.58 -4.08 -5.94
N TRP A 195 -18.40 -3.94 -6.98
CA TRP A 195 -17.98 -4.16 -8.36
C TRP A 195 -16.84 -3.21 -8.76
N MET A 196 -16.95 -1.93 -8.42
CA MET A 196 -15.90 -0.94 -8.71
C MET A 196 -14.59 -1.28 -8.01
N ASN A 197 -14.64 -1.71 -6.74
CA ASN A 197 -13.46 -2.10 -5.97
C ASN A 197 -12.73 -3.28 -6.64
N GLN A 198 -13.47 -4.33 -7.00
CA GLN A 198 -12.88 -5.49 -7.67
C GLN A 198 -12.38 -5.15 -9.08
N SER A 199 -13.05 -4.24 -9.79
CA SER A 199 -12.61 -3.75 -11.10
C SER A 199 -11.30 -2.98 -11.00
N HIS A 200 -11.17 -2.07 -10.03
CA HIS A 200 -9.94 -1.30 -9.82
C HIS A 200 -8.77 -2.21 -9.47
N ASN A 201 -8.97 -3.16 -8.54
CA ASN A 201 -7.95 -4.14 -8.17
C ASN A 201 -7.54 -5.03 -9.35
N ALA A 202 -8.50 -5.49 -10.17
CA ALA A 202 -8.20 -6.26 -11.37
C ALA A 202 -7.39 -5.46 -12.39
N CYS A 203 -7.72 -4.20 -12.63
CA CYS A 203 -6.97 -3.32 -13.53
C CYS A 203 -5.56 -3.04 -13.01
N VAL A 204 -5.39 -2.76 -11.72
CA VAL A 204 -4.06 -2.57 -11.10
C VAL A 204 -3.22 -3.84 -11.24
N ASN A 205 -3.78 -5.01 -10.90
CA ASN A 205 -3.06 -6.28 -11.01
C ASN A 205 -2.68 -6.60 -12.45
N TYR A 206 -3.59 -6.37 -13.40
CA TYR A 206 -3.30 -6.56 -14.82
C TYR A 206 -2.22 -5.58 -15.29
N ALA A 207 -2.33 -4.28 -14.97
CA ALA A 207 -1.38 -3.27 -15.40
C ALA A 207 0.03 -3.45 -14.83
N ASN A 208 0.15 -4.08 -13.64
CA ASN A 208 1.42 -4.35 -12.97
C ASN A 208 1.81 -5.84 -13.01
N ARG A 209 1.21 -6.64 -13.91
CA ARG A 209 1.52 -8.08 -14.06
C ARG A 209 2.97 -8.31 -14.49
N ASN A 210 3.49 -9.51 -14.24
CA ASN A 210 4.77 -9.89 -14.82
C ASN A 210 4.59 -10.19 -16.32
N ALA A 211 5.11 -9.35 -17.21
CA ALA A 211 4.95 -9.59 -18.65
C ALA A 211 5.96 -10.59 -19.22
N THR A 212 6.98 -10.98 -18.45
CA THR A 212 7.93 -12.04 -18.84
C THR A 212 7.33 -13.45 -18.73
N GLN A 213 6.24 -13.61 -17.98
CA GLN A 213 5.49 -14.85 -17.86
C GLN A 213 4.04 -14.61 -18.32
N PRO A 214 3.78 -14.61 -19.64
CA PRO A 214 2.47 -14.30 -20.17
C PRO A 214 1.46 -15.35 -19.70
N GLN A 215 0.33 -14.86 -19.17
CA GLN A 215 -0.83 -15.67 -18.81
C GLN A 215 -1.96 -15.38 -19.80
N PRO A 216 -2.80 -16.38 -20.14
CA PRO A 216 -3.92 -16.16 -21.03
C PRO A 216 -4.91 -15.16 -20.40
N LEU A 217 -5.52 -14.33 -21.25
CA LEU A 217 -6.47 -13.30 -20.81
C LEU A 217 -7.65 -13.91 -20.01
N SER A 218 -8.05 -15.14 -20.35
CA SER A 218 -9.09 -15.89 -19.66
C SER A 218 -8.81 -16.09 -18.17
N THR A 219 -7.54 -16.25 -17.75
CA THR A 219 -7.18 -16.37 -16.34
C THR A 219 -7.51 -15.09 -15.57
N TYR A 220 -7.19 -13.92 -16.14
CA TYR A 220 -7.49 -12.63 -15.52
C TYR A 220 -8.99 -12.37 -15.47
N VAL A 221 -9.71 -12.67 -16.55
CA VAL A 221 -11.17 -12.51 -16.62
C VAL A 221 -11.86 -13.45 -15.63
N GLY A 222 -11.42 -14.71 -15.54
CA GLY A 222 -11.96 -15.69 -14.60
C GLY A 222 -11.73 -15.28 -13.14
N ALA A 223 -10.51 -14.83 -12.81
CA ALA A 223 -10.19 -14.33 -11.47
C ALA A 223 -11.04 -13.09 -11.11
N TYR A 224 -11.21 -12.15 -12.04
CA TYR A 224 -12.04 -10.97 -11.86
C TYR A 224 -13.52 -11.33 -11.66
N ALA A 225 -14.08 -12.22 -12.49
CA ALA A 225 -15.46 -12.67 -12.36
C ALA A 225 -15.70 -13.33 -10.99
N ALA A 226 -14.81 -14.23 -10.58
CA ALA A 226 -14.87 -14.87 -9.27
C ALA A 226 -14.83 -13.85 -8.12
N ALA A 227 -13.93 -12.88 -8.19
CA ALA A 227 -13.79 -11.84 -7.18
C ALA A 227 -15.04 -10.94 -7.08
N VAL A 228 -15.58 -10.48 -8.22
CA VAL A 228 -16.81 -9.68 -8.27
C VAL A 228 -18.00 -10.46 -7.71
N SER A 229 -18.18 -11.71 -8.16
CA SER A 229 -19.28 -12.56 -7.70
C SER A 229 -19.21 -12.81 -6.19
N ALA A 230 -18.02 -13.10 -5.65
CA ALA A 230 -17.82 -13.30 -4.21
C ALA A 230 -18.12 -12.02 -3.42
N ALA A 231 -17.54 -10.88 -3.81
CA ALA A 231 -17.72 -9.61 -3.13
C ALA A 231 -19.19 -9.17 -3.12
N CYS A 232 -19.85 -9.21 -4.27
CA CYS A 232 -21.27 -8.87 -4.41
C CYS A 232 -22.16 -9.82 -3.61
N SER A 233 -21.89 -11.13 -3.61
CA SER A 233 -22.68 -12.12 -2.86
C SER A 233 -22.57 -11.93 -1.35
N ILE A 234 -21.35 -11.69 -0.83
CA ILE A 234 -21.13 -11.42 0.60
C ILE A 234 -21.84 -10.13 1.01
N SER A 235 -21.64 -9.06 0.23
CA SER A 235 -22.23 -7.76 0.53
C SER A 235 -23.76 -7.83 0.51
N ALA A 236 -24.32 -8.49 -0.51
CA ALA A 236 -25.75 -8.74 -0.62
C ALA A 236 -26.28 -9.58 0.55
N GLY A 237 -25.67 -10.76 0.78
CA GLY A 237 -26.09 -11.67 1.84
C GLY A 237 -26.10 -10.99 3.20
N LEU A 238 -25.04 -10.27 3.55
CA LEU A 238 -24.94 -9.55 4.81
C LEU A 238 -26.05 -8.49 4.95
N THR A 239 -26.28 -7.67 3.92
CA THR A 239 -27.37 -6.67 3.94
C THR A 239 -28.74 -7.31 4.10
N TYR A 240 -28.99 -8.45 3.45
CA TYR A 240 -30.24 -9.21 3.60
C TYR A 240 -30.43 -9.70 5.04
N PHE A 241 -29.40 -10.35 5.60
CA PHE A 241 -29.47 -10.89 6.96
C PHE A 241 -29.64 -9.81 8.02
N ILE A 242 -29.00 -8.65 7.87
CA ILE A 242 -29.18 -7.52 8.78
C ILE A 242 -30.61 -6.99 8.72
N LYS A 243 -31.17 -6.79 7.52
CA LYS A 243 -32.56 -6.30 7.35
C LYS A 243 -33.60 -7.28 7.89
N LYS A 244 -33.32 -8.58 7.85
CA LYS A 244 -34.22 -9.62 8.36
C LYS A 244 -34.09 -9.84 9.87
N SER A 245 -32.97 -9.44 10.48
CA SER A 245 -32.73 -9.63 11.91
C SER A 245 -33.53 -8.65 12.75
N THR A 246 -34.51 -9.15 13.48
CA THR A 246 -35.32 -8.38 14.45
C THR A 246 -34.64 -8.21 15.81
N SER A 247 -33.49 -8.84 16.03
CA SER A 247 -32.79 -8.90 17.33
C SER A 247 -31.70 -7.83 17.51
N LEU A 248 -31.37 -7.04 16.47
CA LEU A 248 -30.30 -6.05 16.55
C LEU A 248 -30.83 -4.69 17.03
N PRO A 249 -30.18 -4.03 18.01
CA PRO A 249 -30.51 -2.67 18.39
C PRO A 249 -30.47 -1.72 17.18
N PRO A 250 -31.35 -0.70 17.09
CA PRO A 250 -31.41 0.22 15.95
C PRO A 250 -30.07 0.90 15.64
N THR A 251 -29.28 1.20 16.67
CA THR A 251 -27.93 1.77 16.56
C THR A 251 -26.94 0.80 15.91
N THR A 252 -27.05 -0.50 16.18
CA THR A 252 -26.20 -1.53 15.54
C THR A 252 -26.62 -1.77 14.10
N GLN A 253 -27.91 -1.69 13.77
CA GLN A 253 -28.38 -1.78 12.39
C GLN A 253 -27.88 -0.60 11.54
N LEU A 254 -27.86 0.61 12.10
CA LEU A 254 -27.30 1.81 11.43
C LEU A 254 -25.78 1.78 11.22
N ILE A 255 -25.03 1.07 12.07
CA ILE A 255 -23.55 1.00 11.99
C ILE A 255 -23.08 -0.14 11.06
N VAL A 256 -23.90 -1.19 10.90
CA VAL A 256 -23.53 -2.39 10.12
C VAL A 256 -24.10 -2.34 8.69
N GLN A 257 -25.13 -1.53 8.43
CA GLN A 257 -25.65 -1.23 7.08
C GLN A 257 -24.79 -0.19 6.35
#